data_AF-A0A930GZW8-F1
#
_entry.id   AF-A0A930GZW8-F1
#
_cell.length_a   1.000
_cell.length_b   1.000
_cell.length_c   1.000
_cell.angle_alpha   90.00
_cell.angle_beta   90.00
_cell.angle_gamma   90.00
#
_symmetry.space_group_name_H-M   'P 1'
#
loop_
_entity.id
_entity.type
_entity.pdbx_description
1 polymer ?
#
loop_
_entity_poly.entity_id
_entity_poly.type
_entity_poly.pdbx_seq_one_letter_code
_entity_poly.pdbx_strand_id
1 'polypeptide(L)'
;LLKGIAGLAHFREKIGFYGEELVLFVEELGIGSCWVGGTFDRESFCYPEDEHIQAVIALGHSGEEGIGRKLIGSLFPMKKKPWHERISGQDSYPNWIQEGMEAVALAPSALNKQKPKFFYEHGELRASVPDNYDMDMVDLGIAKYHFLKGVGEGTFPFGNGAKYQKEENS
;
A
#
# COMPACT_ATOMS: atom_id res chain seq x y z
N LEU A 1 -8.30 11.30 -8.58
CA LEU A 1 -7.63 12.09 -7.51
C LEU A 1 -7.84 11.36 -6.20
N LEU A 2 -6.80 11.20 -5.39
CA LEU A 2 -6.92 10.66 -4.04
C LEU A 2 -6.87 11.83 -3.05
N LYS A 3 -8.06 12.28 -2.63
CA LYS A 3 -8.25 13.52 -1.86
C LYS A 3 -9.31 13.36 -0.76
N GLY A 4 -9.33 14.31 0.17
CA GLY A 4 -10.37 14.44 1.18
C GLY A 4 -9.94 15.37 2.32
N ILE A 5 -10.75 15.47 3.37
CA ILE A 5 -10.47 16.33 4.52
C ILE A 5 -9.28 15.75 5.32
N ALA A 6 -8.14 16.45 5.30
CA ALA A 6 -6.90 15.97 5.90
C ALA A 6 -6.99 15.73 7.43
N GLY A 7 -7.90 16.42 8.10
CA GLY A 7 -8.15 16.27 9.55
C GLY A 7 -8.96 15.03 9.93
N LEU A 8 -9.48 14.25 8.97
CA LEU A 8 -10.20 13.02 9.28
C LEU A 8 -9.26 11.94 9.83
N ALA A 9 -9.76 11.19 10.81
CA ALA A 9 -9.02 10.09 11.40
C ALA A 9 -8.53 9.10 10.34
N HIS A 10 -7.21 8.84 10.36
CA HIS A 10 -6.51 7.93 9.46
C HIS A 10 -6.59 8.31 7.99
N PHE A 11 -6.74 9.60 7.66
CA PHE A 11 -6.89 10.10 6.29
C PHE A 11 -5.89 9.45 5.30
N ARG A 12 -4.58 9.58 5.55
CA ARG A 12 -3.53 9.07 4.65
C ARG A 12 -3.55 7.55 4.49
N GLU A 13 -3.81 6.84 5.58
CA GLU A 13 -3.88 5.38 5.57
C GLU A 13 -5.09 4.89 4.78
N LYS A 14 -6.25 5.55 4.95
CA LYS A 14 -7.45 5.28 4.15
C LYS A 14 -7.22 5.57 2.67
N ILE A 15 -6.50 6.64 2.34
CA ILE A 15 -6.09 6.93 0.96
C ILE A 15 -5.29 5.77 0.38
N GLY A 16 -4.33 5.22 1.12
CA GLY A 16 -3.55 4.07 0.68
C GLY A 16 -4.39 2.81 0.52
N PHE A 17 -5.19 2.49 1.53
CA PHE A 17 -6.01 1.28 1.58
C PHE A 17 -7.04 1.23 0.45
N TYR A 18 -7.89 2.25 0.33
CA TYR A 18 -8.94 2.30 -0.69
C TYR A 18 -8.37 2.67 -2.08
N GLY A 19 -7.26 3.41 -2.13
CA GLY A 19 -6.55 3.65 -3.37
C GLY A 19 -6.00 2.35 -3.97
N GLU A 20 -5.48 1.46 -3.14
CA GLU A 20 -4.98 0.16 -3.60
C GLU A 20 -6.10 -0.80 -3.99
N GLU A 21 -7.25 -0.74 -3.30
CA GLU A 21 -8.47 -1.44 -3.74
C GLU A 21 -8.84 -1.06 -5.17
N LEU A 22 -8.84 0.25 -5.48
CA LEU A 22 -9.07 0.74 -6.83
C LEU A 22 -7.99 0.26 -7.82
N VAL A 23 -6.72 0.29 -7.42
CA VAL A 23 -5.59 -0.17 -8.26
C VAL A 23 -5.77 -1.63 -8.66
N LEU A 24 -6.07 -2.51 -7.70
CA LEU A 24 -6.27 -3.93 -7.99
C LEU A 24 -7.53 -4.17 -8.84
N PHE A 25 -8.62 -3.45 -8.58
CA PHE A 25 -9.83 -3.53 -9.42
C PHE A 25 -9.54 -3.13 -10.87
N VAL A 26 -8.76 -2.07 -11.08
CA VAL A 26 -8.39 -1.59 -12.42
C VAL A 26 -7.43 -2.56 -13.12
N GLU A 27 -6.52 -3.20 -12.40
CA GLU A 27 -5.67 -4.27 -12.93
C GLU A 27 -6.51 -5.46 -13.41
N GLU A 28 -7.57 -5.85 -12.70
CA GLU A 28 -8.51 -6.90 -13.12
C GLU A 28 -9.23 -6.54 -14.45
N LEU A 29 -9.36 -5.25 -14.76
CA LEU A 29 -9.89 -4.75 -16.04
C LEU A 29 -8.84 -4.67 -17.16
N GLY A 30 -7.59 -5.07 -16.89
CA GLY A 30 -6.47 -4.99 -17.85
C GLY A 30 -5.98 -3.56 -18.11
N ILE A 31 -6.21 -2.65 -17.17
CA ILE A 31 -5.77 -1.25 -17.25
C ILE A 31 -4.54 -1.09 -16.35
N GLY A 32 -3.46 -0.54 -16.90
CA GLY A 32 -2.27 -0.22 -16.11
C GLY A 32 -2.50 0.99 -15.21
N SER A 33 -1.86 0.96 -14.04
CA SER A 33 -1.94 2.05 -13.06
C SER A 33 -0.56 2.48 -12.54
N CYS A 34 -0.46 3.72 -12.05
CA CYS A 34 0.75 4.24 -11.43
C CYS A 34 0.41 5.23 -10.30
N TRP A 35 0.95 4.97 -9.12
CA TRP A 35 0.90 5.89 -7.98
C TRP A 35 1.84 7.09 -8.20
N VAL A 36 1.31 8.30 -8.05
CA VAL A 36 2.08 9.55 -8.12
C VAL A 36 1.80 10.39 -6.87
N GLY A 37 2.75 10.40 -5.93
CA GLY A 37 2.66 11.18 -4.69
C GLY A 37 3.39 12.53 -4.71
N GLY A 38 4.43 12.68 -5.54
CA GLY A 38 5.34 13.84 -5.50
C GLY A 38 5.23 14.80 -6.67
N THR A 39 5.23 14.27 -7.91
CA THR A 39 5.45 15.06 -9.13
C THR A 39 4.17 15.28 -9.91
N PHE A 40 3.29 16.15 -9.40
CA PHE A 40 2.13 16.65 -10.14
C PHE A 40 1.74 18.05 -9.65
N ASP A 41 1.19 18.86 -10.55
CA ASP A 41 0.69 20.18 -10.21
C ASP A 41 -0.67 20.05 -9.51
N ARG A 42 -0.69 20.25 -8.20
CA ARG A 42 -1.92 20.21 -7.38
C ARG A 42 -2.88 21.34 -7.75
N GLU A 43 -2.35 22.50 -8.15
CA GLU A 43 -3.13 23.71 -8.45
C GLU A 43 -3.91 23.56 -9.77
N SER A 44 -3.49 22.63 -10.64
CA SER A 44 -4.20 22.32 -11.88
C SER A 44 -5.57 21.65 -11.68
N PHE A 45 -5.90 21.21 -10.46
CA PHE A 45 -7.15 20.51 -10.16
C PHE A 45 -8.13 21.42 -9.41
N CYS A 46 -9.43 21.29 -9.73
CA CYS A 46 -10.50 21.94 -8.98
C CYS A 46 -11.05 20.97 -7.91
N TYR A 47 -10.97 21.37 -6.65
CA TYR A 47 -11.49 20.63 -5.49
C TYR A 47 -11.87 21.59 -4.37
N PRO A 48 -12.79 21.21 -3.46
CA PRO A 48 -13.15 22.00 -2.28
C PRO A 48 -11.94 22.48 -1.46
N GLU A 49 -12.00 23.72 -0.96
CA GLU A 49 -10.89 24.35 -0.21
C GLU A 49 -10.49 23.61 1.07
N ASP A 50 -11.42 22.85 1.67
CA ASP A 50 -11.22 22.07 2.88
C ASP A 50 -10.63 20.67 2.63
N GLU A 51 -10.44 20.30 1.37
CA GLU A 51 -9.83 19.03 0.98
C GLU A 51 -8.35 19.17 0.63
N HIS A 52 -7.63 18.07 0.82
CA HIS A 52 -6.24 17.93 0.46
C HIS A 52 -6.07 16.81 -0.56
N ILE A 53 -5.35 17.06 -1.67
CA ILE A 53 -4.92 16.01 -2.60
C ILE A 53 -3.62 15.37 -2.08
N GLN A 54 -3.74 14.14 -1.59
CA GLN A 54 -2.61 13.37 -1.09
C GLN A 54 -1.79 12.76 -2.22
N ALA A 55 -2.46 12.19 -3.23
CA ALA A 55 -1.82 11.54 -4.36
C ALA A 55 -2.76 11.48 -5.58
N VAL A 56 -2.21 11.06 -6.72
CA VAL A 56 -3.01 10.67 -7.88
C VAL A 56 -2.63 9.26 -8.32
N ILE A 57 -3.60 8.53 -8.86
CA ILE A 57 -3.37 7.28 -9.58
C ILE A 57 -3.57 7.60 -11.06
N ALA A 58 -2.51 7.50 -11.84
CA ALA A 58 -2.59 7.61 -13.29
C ALA A 58 -3.03 6.27 -13.88
N LEU A 59 -3.99 6.30 -14.80
CA LEU A 59 -4.55 5.12 -15.46
C LEU A 59 -4.26 5.17 -16.95
N GLY A 60 -3.95 4.01 -17.54
CA GLY A 60 -3.77 3.93 -18.98
C GLY A 60 -3.57 2.50 -19.47
N HIS A 61 -3.92 2.27 -20.74
CA HIS A 61 -3.57 1.02 -21.41
C HIS A 61 -2.11 1.06 -21.84
N SER A 62 -1.41 -0.06 -21.67
CA SER A 62 -0.06 -0.19 -22.19
C SER A 62 -0.11 -0.18 -23.72
N GLY A 63 0.49 0.83 -24.37
CA GLY A 63 0.88 0.73 -25.78
C GLY A 63 2.05 -0.26 -25.97
N GLU A 64 2.51 -0.47 -27.20
CA GLU A 64 3.72 -1.26 -27.47
C GLU A 64 4.89 -0.82 -26.57
N GLU A 65 5.69 -1.77 -26.09
CA GLU A 65 6.82 -1.51 -25.20
C GLU A 65 7.85 -0.59 -25.86
N GLY A 66 7.70 0.72 -25.66
CA GLY A 66 8.67 1.70 -26.13
C GLY A 66 10.01 1.56 -25.40
N ILE A 67 11.09 1.90 -26.11
CA ILE A 67 12.49 1.89 -25.62
C ILE A 67 12.62 2.64 -24.27
N GLY A 68 11.81 3.68 -24.04
CA GLY A 68 11.78 4.44 -22.79
C GLY A 68 11.41 3.62 -21.55
N ARG A 69 10.47 2.66 -21.64
CA ARG A 69 10.07 1.83 -20.48
C ARG A 69 11.18 0.84 -20.09
N LYS A 70 11.89 0.30 -21.08
CA LYS A 70 13.07 -0.56 -20.86
C LYS A 70 14.24 0.19 -20.22
N LEU A 71 14.48 1.42 -20.66
CA LEU A 71 15.51 2.28 -20.06
C LEU A 71 15.18 2.67 -18.61
N ILE A 72 13.92 3.04 -18.31
CA ILE A 72 13.49 3.35 -16.94
C ILE A 72 13.60 2.12 -16.03
N GLY A 73 13.14 0.95 -16.49
CA GLY A 73 13.25 -0.30 -15.73
C GLY A 73 14.70 -0.73 -15.47
N SER A 74 15.61 -0.44 -16.41
CA SER A 74 17.05 -0.71 -16.25
C SER A 74 17.75 0.29 -15.32
N LEU A 75 17.31 1.55 -15.27
CA LEU A 75 17.90 2.60 -14.44
C LEU A 75 17.39 2.57 -13.00
N PHE A 76 16.18 2.04 -12.80
CA PHE A 76 15.55 1.89 -11.49
C PHE A 76 15.14 0.44 -11.25
N PRO A 77 16.09 -0.48 -11.05
CA PRO A 77 15.76 -1.88 -10.74
C PRO A 77 14.95 -1.92 -9.44
N MET A 78 13.67 -2.27 -9.55
CA MET A 78 12.78 -2.39 -8.41
C MET A 78 13.12 -3.67 -7.64
N LYS A 79 14.14 -3.61 -6.77
CA LYS A 79 14.45 -4.72 -5.88
C LYS A 79 13.32 -4.87 -4.86
N LYS A 80 12.57 -5.96 -4.93
CA LYS A 80 11.60 -6.34 -3.90
C LYS A 80 12.34 -6.99 -2.74
N LYS A 81 11.99 -6.61 -1.51
CA LYS A 81 12.44 -7.32 -0.30
C LYS A 81 11.60 -8.58 -0.17
N PRO A 82 12.19 -9.74 0.17
CA PRO A 82 11.41 -10.91 0.48
C PRO A 82 10.53 -10.66 1.72
N TRP A 83 9.43 -11.40 1.83
CA TRP A 83 8.42 -11.14 2.86
C TRP A 83 8.98 -11.26 4.29
N HIS A 84 9.92 -12.18 4.53
CA HIS A 84 10.53 -12.42 5.84
C HIS A 84 11.40 -11.25 6.32
N GLU A 85 11.89 -10.39 5.42
CA GLU A 85 12.56 -9.15 5.81
C GLU A 85 11.54 -8.09 6.29
N ARG A 86 10.25 -8.27 6.03
CA ARG A 86 9.18 -7.29 6.32
C ARG A 86 8.33 -7.65 7.53
N ILE A 87 8.66 -8.73 8.23
CA ILE A 87 8.03 -9.15 9.49
C ILE A 87 9.09 -9.52 10.53
N SER A 88 8.80 -9.30 11.81
CA SER A 88 9.66 -9.72 12.92
C SER A 88 8.83 -10.14 14.14
N GLY A 89 9.49 -10.61 15.20
CA GLY A 89 8.88 -10.98 16.49
C GLY A 89 9.08 -12.44 16.87
N GLN A 90 9.33 -13.33 15.90
CA GLN A 90 9.63 -14.75 16.13
C GLN A 90 10.31 -15.41 14.91
N ASP A 91 10.79 -16.64 15.09
CA ASP A 91 11.58 -17.38 14.09
C ASP A 91 10.74 -18.20 13.08
N SER A 92 9.45 -18.43 13.38
CA SER A 92 8.54 -19.16 12.49
C SER A 92 7.16 -18.50 12.48
N TYR A 93 6.37 -18.65 11.43
CA TYR A 93 5.06 -18.00 11.31
C TYR A 93 3.99 -19.01 10.88
N PRO A 94 2.73 -18.89 11.34
CA PRO A 94 1.62 -19.65 10.80
C PRO A 94 1.42 -19.40 9.30
N ASN A 95 0.86 -20.37 8.57
CA ASN A 95 0.65 -20.25 7.11
C ASN A 95 -0.14 -18.99 6.71
N TRP A 96 -1.20 -18.64 7.45
CA TRP A 96 -1.99 -17.44 7.14
C TRP A 96 -1.16 -16.14 7.23
N ILE A 97 -0.16 -16.08 8.12
CA ILE A 97 0.78 -14.94 8.17
C ILE A 97 1.65 -14.94 6.91
N GLN A 98 2.16 -16.09 6.51
CA GLN A 98 2.98 -16.21 5.31
C GLN A 98 2.20 -15.78 4.07
N GLU A 99 0.96 -16.25 3.87
CA GLU A 99 0.08 -15.89 2.74
C GLU A 99 -0.16 -14.37 2.69
N GLY A 100 -0.51 -13.76 3.83
CA GLY A 100 -0.67 -12.31 3.93
C GLY A 100 0.63 -11.55 3.64
N MET A 101 1.77 -12.02 4.15
CA MET A 101 3.06 -11.35 3.97
C MET A 101 3.64 -11.52 2.57
N GLU A 102 3.36 -12.63 1.89
CA GLU A 102 3.68 -12.82 0.47
C GLU A 102 2.93 -11.80 -0.40
N ALA A 103 1.65 -11.55 -0.13
CA ALA A 103 0.89 -10.49 -0.77
C ALA A 103 1.48 -9.09 -0.45
N VAL A 104 1.83 -8.82 0.81
CA VAL A 104 2.50 -7.57 1.21
C VAL A 104 3.81 -7.34 0.43
N ALA A 105 4.57 -8.40 0.13
CA ALA A 105 5.80 -8.29 -0.66
C ALA A 105 5.56 -7.87 -2.12
N LEU A 106 4.35 -8.09 -2.64
CA LEU A 106 3.95 -7.63 -3.98
C LEU A 106 3.51 -6.18 -4.01
N ALA A 107 3.03 -5.65 -2.88
CA ALA A 107 2.48 -4.31 -2.74
C ALA A 107 3.42 -3.18 -3.20
N PRO A 108 2.91 -2.14 -3.88
CA PRO A 108 3.70 -0.96 -4.21
C PRO A 108 4.07 -0.16 -2.96
N SER A 109 5.08 0.70 -3.08
CA SER A 109 5.43 1.68 -2.04
C SER A 109 6.16 2.87 -2.64
N ALA A 110 6.08 4.02 -1.98
CA ALA A 110 6.73 5.23 -2.45
C ALA A 110 8.24 5.04 -2.62
N LEU A 111 8.74 5.35 -3.82
CA LEU A 111 10.14 5.17 -4.23
C LEU A 111 10.65 3.72 -4.00
N ASN A 112 9.73 2.75 -3.99
CA ASN A 112 9.99 1.35 -3.70
C ASN A 112 10.71 1.10 -2.35
N LYS A 113 10.56 2.01 -1.37
CA LYS A 113 11.29 1.92 -0.08
C LYS A 113 10.83 0.75 0.79
N GLN A 114 9.58 0.29 0.62
CA GLN A 114 9.01 -0.85 1.34
C GLN A 114 9.23 -0.71 2.86
N LYS A 115 8.80 0.45 3.40
CA LYS A 115 8.96 0.84 4.81
C LYS A 115 7.99 0.15 5.79
N PRO A 116 6.73 -0.16 5.44
CA PRO A 116 5.83 -0.83 6.36
C PRO A 116 6.43 -2.15 6.85
N LYS A 117 6.39 -2.36 8.16
CA LYS A 117 6.86 -3.56 8.86
C LYS A 117 5.71 -4.17 9.65
N PHE A 118 5.67 -5.50 9.63
CA PHE A 118 4.76 -6.28 10.44
C PHE A 118 5.51 -6.83 11.65
N PHE A 119 4.80 -7.01 12.75
CA PHE A 119 5.33 -7.60 13.97
C PHE A 119 4.34 -8.65 14.45
N TYR A 120 4.81 -9.88 14.62
CA TYR A 120 3.99 -11.00 15.09
C TYR A 120 4.65 -11.65 16.31
N GLU A 121 3.94 -11.66 17.42
CA GLU A 121 4.39 -12.26 18.66
C GLU A 121 3.16 -12.68 19.48
N HIS A 122 3.24 -13.82 20.19
CA HIS A 122 2.17 -14.30 21.07
C HIS A 122 0.77 -14.39 20.42
N GLY A 123 0.70 -14.69 19.12
CA GLY A 123 -0.57 -14.76 18.39
C GLY A 123 -1.14 -13.42 17.92
N GLU A 124 -0.44 -12.31 18.17
CA GLU A 124 -0.86 -10.98 17.76
C GLU A 124 -0.03 -10.47 16.58
N LEU A 125 -0.70 -10.07 15.50
CA LEU A 125 -0.06 -9.38 14.38
C LEU A 125 -0.37 -7.88 14.43
N ARG A 126 0.66 -7.05 14.25
CA ARG A 126 0.57 -5.59 14.11
C ARG A 126 1.32 -5.12 12.88
N ALA A 127 0.93 -3.97 12.34
CA ALA A 127 1.64 -3.32 11.23
C ALA A 127 1.92 -1.86 11.57
N SER A 128 3.15 -1.43 11.30
CA SER A 128 3.58 -0.06 11.56
C SER A 128 4.52 0.48 10.47
N VAL A 129 4.67 1.80 10.47
CA VAL A 129 5.58 2.54 9.58
C VAL A 129 6.25 3.68 10.37
N PRO A 130 7.48 4.10 10.02
CA PRO A 130 8.16 5.18 10.75
C PRO A 130 7.46 6.54 10.75
N ASP A 131 6.55 6.78 9.79
CA ASP A 131 5.78 8.02 9.62
C ASP A 131 6.67 9.28 9.58
N ASN A 132 7.73 9.22 8.79
CA ASN A 132 8.69 10.31 8.62
C ASN A 132 8.78 10.84 7.18
N TYR A 133 7.85 10.40 6.34
CA TYR A 133 7.70 10.84 4.95
C TYR A 133 6.22 10.85 4.59
N ASP A 134 5.81 11.79 3.74
CA ASP A 134 4.40 12.10 3.48
C ASP A 134 3.56 10.90 3.01
N MET A 135 4.17 9.98 2.27
CA MET A 135 3.53 8.75 1.78
C MET A 135 3.63 7.56 2.73
N ASP A 136 4.27 7.66 3.89
CA ASP A 136 4.51 6.51 4.77
C ASP A 136 3.20 5.90 5.27
N MET A 137 2.25 6.72 5.72
CA MET A 137 0.93 6.24 6.15
C MET A 137 0.09 5.74 4.97
N VAL A 138 0.29 6.28 3.76
CA VAL A 138 -0.31 5.74 2.53
C VAL A 138 0.23 4.34 2.25
N ASP A 139 1.55 4.16 2.28
CA ASP A 139 2.23 2.88 2.12
C ASP A 139 1.77 1.86 3.19
N LEU A 140 1.51 2.30 4.42
CA LEU A 140 0.94 1.43 5.47
C LEU A 140 -0.46 0.93 5.08
N GLY A 141 -1.33 1.80 4.58
CA GLY A 141 -2.67 1.44 4.10
C GLY A 141 -2.61 0.43 2.95
N ILE A 142 -1.74 0.69 1.96
CA ILE A 142 -1.47 -0.22 0.84
C ILE A 142 -1.03 -1.60 1.36
N ALA A 143 -0.06 -1.64 2.28
CA ALA A 143 0.44 -2.89 2.82
C ALA A 143 -0.62 -3.66 3.62
N LYS A 144 -1.43 -2.98 4.44
CA LYS A 144 -2.54 -3.61 5.19
C LYS A 144 -3.60 -4.18 4.24
N TYR A 145 -3.91 -3.49 3.15
CA TYR A 145 -4.86 -3.98 2.16
C TYR A 145 -4.36 -5.26 1.47
N HIS A 146 -3.10 -5.29 1.02
CA HIS A 146 -2.48 -6.49 0.45
C HIS A 146 -2.45 -7.65 1.45
N PHE A 147 -2.14 -7.37 2.72
CA PHE A 147 -2.18 -8.39 3.76
C PHE A 147 -3.58 -9.03 3.87
N LEU A 148 -4.64 -8.21 3.94
CA LEU A 148 -6.02 -8.71 3.99
C LEU A 148 -6.40 -9.50 2.74
N LYS A 149 -5.98 -9.06 1.55
CA LYS A 149 -6.21 -9.81 0.31
C LYS A 149 -5.48 -11.14 0.26
N GLY A 150 -4.28 -11.23 0.85
CA GLY A 150 -3.51 -12.47 0.95
C GLY A 150 -4.11 -13.45 1.96
N VAL A 151 -4.60 -12.97 3.11
CA VAL A 151 -5.22 -13.81 4.14
C VAL A 151 -6.65 -14.23 3.76
N GLY A 152 -7.41 -13.34 3.12
CA GLY A 152 -8.78 -13.62 2.65
C GLY A 152 -9.88 -13.53 3.70
N GLU A 153 -9.54 -13.33 4.98
CA GLU A 153 -10.47 -13.20 6.11
C GLU A 153 -9.97 -12.13 7.11
N GLY A 154 -10.81 -11.81 8.10
CA GLY A 154 -10.45 -10.88 9.18
C GLY A 154 -10.47 -9.41 8.79
N THR A 155 -10.05 -8.57 9.74
CA THR A 155 -9.98 -7.11 9.54
C THR A 155 -8.68 -6.54 10.07
N PHE A 156 -8.24 -5.45 9.44
CA PHE A 156 -7.09 -4.68 9.88
C PHE A 156 -7.53 -3.26 10.21
N PRO A 157 -7.80 -2.94 11.49
CA PRO A 157 -8.18 -1.59 11.88
C PRO A 157 -7.14 -0.55 11.43
N PHE A 158 -7.62 0.64 11.08
CA PHE A 158 -6.75 1.77 10.77
C PHE A 158 -6.00 2.23 12.03
N GLY A 159 -4.77 2.71 11.83
CA GLY A 159 -3.87 3.17 12.88
C GLY A 159 -2.48 2.55 12.75
N ASN A 160 -1.45 3.39 12.96
CA ASN A 160 -0.07 2.94 13.02
C ASN A 160 0.14 2.05 14.27
N GLY A 161 0.53 0.79 14.08
CA GLY A 161 0.64 -0.20 15.16
C GLY A 161 -0.67 -0.91 15.53
N ALA A 162 -1.75 -0.71 14.76
CA ALA A 162 -3.01 -1.41 14.98
C ALA A 162 -2.84 -2.93 14.90
N LYS A 163 -3.66 -3.65 15.66
CA LYS A 163 -3.66 -5.11 15.74
C LYS A 163 -4.63 -5.69 14.73
N TYR A 164 -4.19 -6.66 13.93
CA TYR A 164 -5.06 -7.46 13.08
C TYR A 164 -6.06 -8.28 13.91
N GLN A 165 -7.30 -8.32 13.45
CA GLN A 165 -8.39 -9.04 14.09
C GLN A 165 -8.80 -10.19 13.18
N LYS A 166 -8.49 -11.41 13.59
CA LYS A 166 -8.93 -12.61 12.86
C LYS A 166 -10.44 -12.77 13.05
N GLU A 167 -11.15 -13.20 12.01
CA GLU A 167 -12.54 -13.63 12.17
C GLU A 167 -12.58 -14.88 13.05
N GLU A 168 -13.33 -14.81 14.15
CA GLU A 168 -13.63 -15.99 14.96
C GLU A 168 -14.75 -16.75 14.25
N ASN A 169 -14.42 -17.90 13.67
CA ASN A 169 -15.44 -18.82 13.14
C ASN A 169 -16.40 -19.19 14.28
N SER A 170 -17.62 -18.66 14.22
CA SER A 170 -18.74 -19.01 15.10
C SER A 170 -19.37 -20.34 14.67
#